data_AF-A0A1V6EUI2-F1
#
_entry.id   AF-A0A1V6EUI2-F1
#
_cell.length_a   1.000
_cell.length_b   1.000
_cell.length_c   1.000
_cell.angle_alpha   90.00
_cell.angle_beta   90.00
_cell.angle_gamma   90.00
#
_symmetry.space_group_name_H-M   'P 1'
#
loop_
_entity.id
_entity.type
_entity.pdbx_description
1 polymer ?
#
loop_
_entity_poly.entity_id
_entity_poly.type
_entity_poly.pdbx_seq_one_letter_code
_entity_poly.pdbx_strand_id
1 'polypeptide(L)'
;MIFLKSLTFILLNIALGTLFVVLLNWLLFNRKPRYLLGKKIPLTPGFFVAKREWVFDKARDLLHDYLDQATHSYIKDGYLYGWIKKVHQYLWEKTSFIDEWRFLPGKFKRTIRDKIADAFTAIAENFLRKTVPKMVERLRIEHRIEEYDIQFSVDFIYGYFKRYIYKPLLIIFAGINLLVGIMNMIWFLIIV
;
A
#
# COMPACT_ATOMS: atom_id res chain seq x y z
N MET A 1 -52.14 -6.32 15.36
CA MET A 1 -50.90 -5.82 16.01
C MET A 1 -49.68 -6.68 15.72
N ILE A 2 -49.78 -8.03 15.72
CA ILE A 2 -48.65 -8.95 15.52
C ILE A 2 -48.01 -8.78 14.12
N PHE A 3 -48.80 -8.67 13.06
CA PHE A 3 -48.31 -8.42 11.69
C PHE A 3 -47.59 -7.07 11.54
N LEU A 4 -48.05 -6.03 12.26
CA LEU A 4 -47.39 -4.72 12.23
C LEU A 4 -46.02 -4.77 12.92
N LYS A 5 -45.91 -5.52 14.03
CA LYS A 5 -44.64 -5.81 14.69
C LYS A 5 -43.72 -6.63 13.78
N SER A 6 -44.27 -7.59 13.03
CA SER A 6 -43.46 -8.43 12.14
C SER A 6 -42.86 -7.64 10.97
N LEU A 7 -43.55 -6.59 10.49
CA LEU A 7 -43.04 -5.67 9.46
C LEU A 7 -41.80 -4.88 9.92
N THR A 8 -41.67 -4.60 11.22
CA THR A 8 -40.52 -3.88 11.78
C THR A 8 -39.21 -4.66 11.62
N PHE A 9 -39.25 -6.00 11.57
CA PHE A 9 -38.07 -6.81 11.32
C PHE A 9 -37.50 -6.58 9.92
N ILE A 10 -38.35 -6.40 8.91
CA ILE A 10 -37.89 -6.13 7.54
C ILE A 10 -37.18 -4.77 7.50
N LEU A 11 -37.81 -3.73 8.05
CA LEU A 11 -37.24 -2.39 8.11
C LEU A 11 -35.92 -2.35 8.90
N LEU A 12 -35.87 -3.03 10.04
CA LEU A 12 -34.68 -3.06 10.89
C LEU A 12 -33.52 -3.82 10.23
N ASN A 13 -33.78 -4.95 9.56
CA ASN A 13 -32.72 -5.67 8.84
C ASN A 13 -32.18 -4.83 7.67
N ILE A 14 -33.04 -4.20 6.87
CA ILE A 14 -32.59 -3.31 5.79
C ILE A 14 -31.80 -2.11 6.36
N ALA A 15 -32.27 -1.51 7.45
CA ALA A 15 -31.57 -0.42 8.11
C ALA A 15 -30.19 -0.84 8.62
N LEU A 16 -30.07 -2.01 9.26
CA LEU A 16 -28.77 -2.54 9.72
C LEU A 16 -27.82 -2.84 8.56
N GLY A 17 -28.31 -3.49 7.50
CA GLY A 17 -27.51 -3.81 6.32
C GLY A 17 -26.99 -2.57 5.59
N THR A 18 -27.83 -1.55 5.44
CA THR A 18 -27.44 -0.27 4.83
C THR A 18 -26.50 0.53 5.73
N LEU A 19 -26.74 0.55 7.05
CA LEU A 19 -25.88 1.21 8.03
C LEU A 19 -24.46 0.61 8.02
N PHE A 20 -24.32 -0.71 7.87
CA PHE A 20 -23.02 -1.36 7.75
C PHE A 20 -22.23 -0.83 6.53
N VAL A 21 -22.87 -0.76 5.37
CA VAL A 21 -22.24 -0.25 4.14
C VAL A 21 -21.87 1.23 4.25
N VAL A 22 -22.75 2.04 4.84
CA VAL A 22 -22.47 3.46 5.12
C VAL A 22 -21.27 3.62 6.04
N LEU A 23 -21.19 2.81 7.10
CA LEU A 23 -20.10 2.83 8.06
C LEU A 23 -18.78 2.41 7.42
N LEU A 24 -18.79 1.39 6.55
CA LEU A 24 -17.61 0.97 5.78
C LEU A 24 -17.10 2.09 4.86
N ASN A 25 -18.00 2.73 4.12
CA ASN A 25 -17.65 3.88 3.29
C ASN A 25 -17.05 5.04 4.11
N TRP A 26 -17.64 5.31 5.28
CA TRP A 26 -17.13 6.32 6.19
C TRP A 26 -15.72 5.97 6.72
N LEU A 27 -15.48 4.72 7.11
CA LEU A 27 -14.17 4.26 7.56
C LEU A 27 -13.09 4.30 6.47
N LEU A 28 -13.46 4.11 5.21
CA LEU A 28 -12.50 4.16 4.10
C LEU A 28 -12.14 5.59 3.70
N PHE A 29 -13.14 6.48 3.59
CA PHE A 29 -12.99 7.77 2.91
C PHE A 29 -13.15 9.00 3.82
N ASN A 30 -13.18 8.84 5.14
CA ASN A 30 -13.24 10.00 6.03
C ASN A 30 -11.98 10.88 5.89
N ARG A 31 -12.14 12.12 5.43
CA ARG A 31 -11.02 13.00 5.09
C ARG A 31 -10.26 13.55 6.30
N LYS A 32 -10.88 13.63 7.48
CA LYS A 32 -10.29 14.32 8.65
C LYS A 32 -10.24 13.40 9.87
N PRO A 33 -9.21 13.55 10.72
CA PRO A 33 -9.24 12.95 12.06
C PRO A 33 -10.43 13.50 12.83
N ARG A 34 -11.22 12.60 13.41
CA ARG A 34 -12.38 12.93 14.23
C ARG A 34 -12.06 12.61 15.69
N TYR A 35 -12.56 13.46 16.57
CA TYR A 35 -12.39 13.32 18.01
C TYR A 35 -13.77 13.13 18.64
N LEU A 36 -13.89 12.17 19.55
CA LEU A 36 -15.08 11.96 20.35
C LEU A 36 -14.65 12.05 21.82
N LEU A 37 -15.25 12.97 22.58
CA LEU A 37 -14.92 13.20 24.00
C LEU A 37 -13.41 13.43 24.24
N GLY A 38 -12.77 14.21 23.35
CA GLY A 38 -11.33 14.50 23.42
C GLY A 38 -10.40 13.35 22.99
N LYS A 39 -10.92 12.15 22.72
CA LYS A 39 -10.14 11.01 22.22
C LYS A 39 -10.27 10.89 20.70
N LYS A 40 -9.13 10.70 20.02
CA LYS A 40 -9.10 10.46 18.57
C LYS A 40 -9.75 9.12 18.26
N ILE A 41 -10.62 9.10 17.26
CA ILE A 41 -11.16 7.84 16.74
C ILE A 41 -10.03 7.14 15.96
N PRO A 42 -9.63 5.90 16.33
CA PRO A 42 -8.41 5.26 15.82
C PRO A 42 -8.41 5.01 14.31
N LEU A 43 -9.59 5.05 13.67
CA LEU A 43 -9.78 4.82 12.23
C LEU A 43 -10.06 6.12 11.45
N THR A 44 -9.64 7.27 11.99
CA THR A 44 -9.78 8.57 11.33
C THR A 44 -8.43 9.31 11.28
N PRO A 45 -7.98 9.84 10.13
CA PRO A 45 -8.64 9.82 8.82
C PRO A 45 -8.83 8.40 8.28
N GLY A 46 -9.74 8.26 7.33
CA GLY A 46 -10.16 6.97 6.79
C GLY A 46 -8.99 6.22 6.20
N PHE A 47 -9.05 4.89 6.26
CA PHE A 47 -7.94 4.03 5.93
C PHE A 47 -7.34 4.32 4.55
N PHE A 48 -8.20 4.54 3.55
CA PHE A 48 -7.74 4.80 2.18
C PHE A 48 -7.01 6.14 2.08
N VAL A 49 -7.54 7.18 2.72
CA VAL A 49 -6.95 8.53 2.77
C VAL A 49 -5.55 8.46 3.39
N ALA A 50 -5.46 7.87 4.59
CA ALA A 50 -4.21 7.75 5.32
C ALA A 50 -3.16 6.93 4.57
N LYS A 51 -3.57 5.80 3.95
CA LYS A 51 -2.66 4.95 3.19
C LYS A 51 -2.16 5.61 1.92
N ARG A 52 -3.04 6.31 1.19
CA ARG A 52 -2.65 7.03 -0.02
C ARG A 52 -1.64 8.13 0.31
N GLU A 53 -1.91 8.97 1.31
CA GLU A 53 -1.00 10.02 1.76
C GLU A 53 0.36 9.42 2.18
N TRP A 54 0.33 8.37 3.00
CA TRP A 54 1.52 7.64 3.40
C TRP A 54 2.33 7.07 2.21
N VAL A 55 1.68 6.56 1.16
CA VAL A 55 2.39 6.05 -0.03
C VAL A 55 3.11 7.17 -0.77
N PHE A 56 2.45 8.31 -0.98
CA PHE A 56 3.06 9.44 -1.70
C PHE A 56 4.18 10.08 -0.87
N ASP A 57 3.99 10.27 0.43
CA ASP A 57 5.04 10.76 1.32
C ASP A 57 6.21 9.79 1.36
N LYS A 58 5.94 8.48 1.46
CA LYS A 58 7.01 7.48 1.43
C LYS A 58 7.77 7.46 0.10
N ALA A 59 7.09 7.70 -1.02
CA ALA A 59 7.73 7.80 -2.33
C ALA A 59 8.64 9.04 -2.42
N ARG A 60 8.18 10.20 -1.92
CA ARG A 60 8.98 11.43 -1.83
C ARG A 60 10.18 11.24 -0.92
N ASP A 61 9.97 10.71 0.28
CA ASP A 61 11.03 10.42 1.25
C ASP A 61 12.10 9.50 0.65
N LEU A 62 11.67 8.42 -0.03
CA LEU A 62 12.61 7.49 -0.66
C LEU A 62 13.40 8.16 -1.79
N LEU A 63 12.75 8.99 -2.60
CA LEU A 63 13.41 9.74 -3.66
C LEU A 63 14.44 10.72 -3.10
N HIS A 64 14.06 11.51 -2.08
CA HIS A 64 14.95 12.48 -1.45
C HIS A 64 16.11 11.79 -0.72
N ASP A 65 15.85 10.74 0.06
CA ASP A 65 16.88 9.96 0.74
C ASP A 65 17.87 9.33 -0.26
N TYR A 66 17.35 8.84 -1.39
CA TYR A 66 18.17 8.31 -2.47
C TYR A 66 19.07 9.37 -3.10
N LEU A 67 18.51 10.53 -3.47
CA LEU A 67 19.26 11.61 -4.12
C LEU A 67 20.31 12.22 -3.17
N ASP A 68 19.98 12.34 -1.88
CA ASP A 68 20.91 12.82 -0.87
C ASP A 68 22.09 11.85 -0.68
N GLN A 69 21.80 10.55 -0.52
CA GLN A 69 22.84 9.52 -0.46
C GLN A 69 23.66 9.46 -1.75
N ALA A 70 23.05 9.63 -2.92
CA ALA A 70 23.76 9.62 -4.20
C ALA A 70 24.80 10.76 -4.27
N THR A 71 24.45 11.93 -3.72
CA THR A 71 25.33 13.11 -3.62
C THR A 71 26.44 12.91 -2.58
N HIS A 72 26.11 12.29 -1.44
CA HIS A 72 27.02 12.13 -0.31
C HIS A 72 27.53 10.67 -0.17
N SER A 73 28.63 10.37 -0.85
CA SER A 73 29.20 9.00 -0.91
C SER A 73 29.70 8.44 0.42
N TYR A 74 29.95 9.28 1.41
CA TYR A 74 30.42 8.87 2.74
C TYR A 74 29.30 8.34 3.65
N ILE A 75 28.03 8.55 3.29
CA ILE A 75 26.88 8.06 4.04
C ILE A 75 26.77 6.55 3.85
N LYS A 76 26.96 5.79 4.94
CA LYS A 76 26.87 4.32 5.00
C LYS A 76 25.58 3.83 5.64
N ASP A 77 24.51 4.58 5.42
CA ASP A 77 23.18 4.29 5.95
C ASP A 77 22.12 4.56 4.87
N GLY A 78 20.94 3.96 5.03
CA GLY A 78 19.76 4.20 4.20
C GLY A 78 19.60 3.34 2.94
N TYR A 79 18.65 3.72 2.07
CA TYR A 79 18.14 2.84 1.02
C TYR A 79 19.16 2.50 -0.07
N LEU A 80 19.94 3.47 -0.56
CA LEU A 80 20.93 3.24 -1.63
C LEU A 80 22.05 2.33 -1.14
N TYR A 81 22.57 2.56 0.06
CA TYR A 81 23.58 1.69 0.66
C TYR A 81 23.06 0.25 0.82
N GLY A 82 21.82 0.09 1.31
CA GLY A 82 21.17 -1.21 1.41
C GLY A 82 21.01 -1.92 0.06
N TRP A 83 20.72 -1.18 -1.00
CA TRP A 83 20.64 -1.73 -2.36
C TRP A 83 22.00 -2.17 -2.88
N ILE A 84 23.04 -1.35 -2.71
CA ILE A 84 24.41 -1.69 -3.11
C ILE A 84 24.86 -2.98 -2.41
N LYS A 85 24.57 -3.12 -1.10
CA LYS A 85 24.88 -4.34 -0.35
C LYS A 85 24.16 -5.58 -0.90
N LYS A 86 22.88 -5.45 -1.29
CA LYS A 86 22.12 -6.54 -1.91
C LYS A 86 22.67 -6.91 -3.29
N VAL A 87 23.10 -5.92 -4.09
CA VAL A 87 23.76 -6.14 -5.37
C VAL A 87 25.06 -6.91 -5.17
N HIS A 88 25.87 -6.50 -4.19
CA HIS A 88 27.10 -7.21 -3.84
C HIS A 88 26.83 -8.67 -3.45
N GLN A 89 25.89 -8.90 -2.54
CA GLN A 89 25.52 -10.24 -2.12
C GLN A 89 25.03 -11.10 -3.30
N TYR A 90 24.18 -10.54 -4.16
CA TYR A 90 23.70 -11.24 -5.35
C TYR A 90 24.84 -11.62 -6.31
N LEU A 91 25.79 -10.70 -6.56
CA LEU A 91 26.96 -10.96 -7.40
C LEU A 91 27.88 -12.01 -6.75
N TRP A 92 28.07 -11.94 -5.44
CA TRP A 92 28.82 -12.93 -4.68
C TRP A 92 28.21 -14.34 -4.76
N GLU A 93 26.89 -14.45 -4.68
CA GLU A 93 26.17 -15.71 -4.87
C GLU A 93 26.31 -16.22 -6.30
N LYS A 94 26.25 -15.34 -7.31
CA LYS A 94 26.43 -15.72 -8.72
C LYS A 94 27.86 -16.14 -9.08
N THR A 95 28.85 -15.82 -8.26
CA THR A 95 30.23 -16.28 -8.44
C THR A 95 30.52 -17.63 -7.77
N SER A 96 29.48 -18.34 -7.29
CA SER A 96 29.61 -19.67 -6.68
C SER A 96 30.23 -20.72 -7.63
N PHE A 97 30.14 -20.55 -8.94
CA PHE A 97 30.77 -21.44 -9.93
C PHE A 97 32.30 -21.56 -9.74
N ILE A 98 32.94 -20.56 -9.12
CA ILE A 98 34.38 -20.56 -8.82
C ILE A 98 34.72 -21.61 -7.74
N ASP A 99 33.74 -21.99 -6.91
CA ASP A 99 33.93 -23.01 -5.89
C ASP A 99 34.20 -24.40 -6.51
N GLU A 100 33.76 -24.64 -7.74
CA GLU A 100 33.94 -25.90 -8.48
C GLU A 100 35.36 -26.07 -9.05
N TRP A 101 36.20 -25.03 -9.02
CA TRP A 101 37.53 -25.08 -9.62
C TRP A 101 38.49 -25.96 -8.81
N ARG A 102 38.72 -27.19 -9.26
CA ARG A 102 39.45 -28.23 -8.51
C ARG A 102 40.88 -27.84 -8.10
N PHE A 103 41.57 -27.04 -8.91
CA PHE A 103 42.99 -26.74 -8.74
C PHE A 103 43.29 -25.46 -7.94
N LEU A 104 42.25 -24.77 -7.44
CA LEU A 104 42.43 -23.52 -6.70
C LEU A 104 42.24 -23.70 -5.19
N PRO A 105 43.18 -23.24 -4.34
CA PRO A 105 42.99 -23.25 -2.90
C PRO A 105 41.81 -22.36 -2.48
N GLY A 106 41.08 -22.76 -1.43
CA GLY A 106 39.85 -22.08 -1.01
C GLY A 106 40.00 -20.58 -0.70
N LYS A 107 41.17 -20.15 -0.21
CA LYS A 107 41.48 -18.72 -0.01
C LYS A 107 41.47 -17.94 -1.32
N PHE A 108 42.11 -18.45 -2.37
CA PHE A 108 42.14 -17.81 -3.68
C PHE A 108 40.76 -17.77 -4.34
N LYS A 109 39.96 -18.83 -4.19
CA LYS A 109 38.56 -18.84 -4.68
C LYS A 109 37.75 -17.70 -4.09
N ARG A 110 37.78 -17.55 -2.76
CA ARG A 110 37.09 -16.44 -2.08
C ARG A 110 37.60 -15.09 -2.54
N THR A 111 38.92 -14.89 -2.59
CA THR A 111 39.51 -13.62 -3.06
C THR A 111 39.12 -13.28 -4.50
N ILE A 112 39.04 -14.27 -5.40
CA ILE A 112 38.60 -14.04 -6.79
C ILE A 112 37.12 -13.65 -6.81
N ARG A 113 36.27 -14.38 -6.06
CA ARG A 113 34.86 -14.03 -5.92
C ARG A 113 34.69 -12.62 -5.36
N ASP A 114 35.55 -12.20 -4.43
CA ASP A 114 35.44 -10.90 -3.72
C ASP A 114 35.77 -9.81 -4.70
N LYS A 115 36.89 -9.96 -5.41
CA LYS A 115 37.31 -9.04 -6.46
C LYS A 115 36.28 -8.89 -7.58
N ILE A 116 35.65 -9.99 -8.00
CA ILE A 116 34.60 -9.95 -9.02
C ILE A 116 33.38 -9.20 -8.47
N ALA A 117 32.87 -9.60 -7.30
CA ALA A 117 31.72 -8.97 -6.69
C ALA A 117 31.97 -7.48 -6.43
N ASP A 118 33.12 -7.10 -5.91
CA ASP A 118 33.53 -5.72 -5.64
C ASP A 118 33.64 -4.90 -6.91
N ALA A 119 34.26 -5.44 -7.97
CA ALA A 119 34.41 -4.74 -9.24
C ALA A 119 33.04 -4.42 -9.88
N PHE A 120 32.15 -5.42 -9.96
CA PHE A 120 30.81 -5.22 -10.51
C PHE A 120 29.94 -4.35 -9.60
N THR A 121 30.09 -4.46 -8.28
CA THR A 121 29.41 -3.59 -7.32
C THR A 121 29.86 -2.14 -7.47
N ALA A 122 31.16 -1.88 -7.68
CA ALA A 122 31.68 -0.53 -7.92
C ALA A 122 31.16 0.09 -9.23
N ILE A 123 30.96 -0.73 -10.27
CA ILE A 123 30.31 -0.29 -11.51
C ILE A 123 28.84 0.05 -11.24
N ALA A 124 28.12 -0.84 -10.56
CA ALA A 124 26.72 -0.62 -10.20
C ALA A 124 26.55 0.60 -9.31
N GLU A 125 27.44 0.80 -8.33
CA GLU A 125 27.46 1.96 -7.45
C GLU A 125 27.67 3.26 -8.24
N ASN A 126 28.65 3.29 -9.16
CA ASN A 126 28.85 4.47 -10.01
C ASN A 126 27.62 4.75 -10.88
N PHE A 127 27.00 3.72 -11.45
CA PHE A 127 25.80 3.86 -12.25
C PHE A 127 24.62 4.40 -11.41
N LEU A 128 24.38 3.80 -10.24
CA LEU A 128 23.33 4.22 -9.31
C LEU A 128 23.57 5.64 -8.79
N ARG A 129 24.80 6.02 -8.44
CA ARG A 129 25.10 7.35 -7.89
C ARG A 129 25.16 8.46 -8.94
N LYS A 130 25.48 8.16 -10.20
CA LYS A 130 25.72 9.19 -11.23
C LYS A 130 24.68 9.18 -12.35
N THR A 131 24.26 8.01 -12.81
CA THR A 131 23.36 7.90 -13.96
C THR A 131 21.91 8.01 -13.51
N VAL A 132 21.52 7.34 -12.43
CA VAL A 132 20.13 7.34 -11.96
C VAL A 132 19.67 8.74 -11.52
N PRO A 133 20.42 9.54 -10.73
CA PRO A 133 20.03 10.91 -10.41
C PRO A 133 19.82 11.79 -11.64
N LYS A 134 20.71 11.67 -12.65
CA LYS A 134 20.55 12.39 -13.92
C LYS A 134 19.29 11.97 -14.67
N MET A 135 18.93 10.68 -14.63
CA MET A 135 17.67 10.20 -15.21
C MET A 135 16.46 10.71 -14.44
N VAL A 136 16.52 10.71 -13.10
CA VAL A 136 15.48 11.25 -12.21
C VAL A 136 15.19 12.71 -12.55
N GLU A 137 16.25 13.52 -12.68
CA GLU A 137 16.15 14.93 -13.05
C GLU A 137 15.60 15.11 -14.47
N ARG A 138 16.16 14.39 -15.46
CA ARG A 138 15.74 14.51 -16.87
C ARG A 138 14.30 14.09 -17.10
N LEU A 139 13.85 13.04 -16.41
CA LEU A 139 12.48 12.54 -16.49
C LEU A 139 11.51 13.32 -15.60
N ARG A 140 12.03 14.26 -14.80
CA ARG A 140 11.28 15.07 -13.82
C ARG A 140 10.43 14.18 -12.91
N ILE A 141 11.04 13.13 -12.34
CA ILE A 141 10.31 12.13 -11.55
C ILE A 141 9.63 12.77 -10.34
N GLU A 142 10.26 13.74 -9.69
CA GLU A 142 9.67 14.51 -8.59
C GLU A 142 8.35 15.18 -9.02
N HIS A 143 8.37 15.89 -10.15
CA HIS A 143 7.17 16.50 -10.71
C HIS A 143 6.09 15.47 -11.09
N ARG A 144 6.50 14.31 -11.63
CA ARG A 144 5.55 13.23 -11.94
C ARG A 144 4.92 12.65 -10.68
N ILE A 145 5.65 12.54 -9.57
CA ILE A 145 5.08 12.10 -8.29
C ILE A 145 4.00 13.09 -7.84
N GLU A 146 4.24 14.40 -7.97
CA GLU A 146 3.24 15.43 -7.69
C GLU A 146 2.02 15.37 -8.63
N GLU A 147 2.25 15.18 -9.94
CA GLU A 147 1.17 15.01 -10.90
C GLU A 147 0.32 13.77 -10.55
N TYR A 148 0.95 12.66 -10.18
CA TYR A 148 0.24 11.45 -9.74
C TYR A 148 -0.47 11.65 -8.42
N ASP A 149 0.10 12.41 -7.49
CA ASP A 149 -0.57 12.82 -6.26
C ASP A 149 -1.90 13.49 -6.62
N ILE A 150 -1.88 14.48 -7.51
CA ILE A 150 -3.09 15.21 -7.94
C ILE A 150 -4.06 14.31 -8.70
N GLN A 151 -3.58 13.52 -9.67
CA GLN A 151 -4.43 12.62 -10.48
C GLN A 151 -5.12 11.57 -9.62
N PHE A 152 -4.38 10.94 -8.70
CA PHE A 152 -4.90 9.99 -7.72
C PHE A 152 -5.36 10.68 -6.44
N SER A 153 -6.04 11.81 -6.61
CA SER A 153 -6.72 12.49 -5.51
C SER A 153 -7.74 11.56 -4.85
N VAL A 154 -7.94 11.77 -3.55
CA VAL A 154 -8.96 11.07 -2.77
C VAL A 154 -10.34 11.21 -3.42
N ASP A 155 -10.59 12.33 -4.09
CA ASP A 155 -11.88 12.65 -4.70
C ASP A 155 -12.11 11.88 -5.98
N PHE A 156 -11.07 11.73 -6.81
CA PHE A 156 -11.12 10.86 -7.98
C PHE A 156 -11.44 9.41 -7.57
N ILE A 157 -10.72 8.90 -6.57
CA ILE A 157 -10.86 7.50 -6.14
C ILE A 157 -12.20 7.28 -5.43
N TYR A 158 -12.62 8.21 -4.58
CA TYR A 158 -13.95 8.18 -3.98
C TYR A 158 -15.06 8.22 -5.02
N GLY A 159 -14.91 9.04 -6.07
CA GLY A 159 -15.86 9.11 -7.18
C GLY A 159 -16.00 7.76 -7.90
N TYR A 160 -14.87 7.12 -8.20
CA TYR A 160 -14.85 5.78 -8.81
C TYR A 160 -15.45 4.73 -7.88
N PHE A 161 -15.00 4.66 -6.63
CA PHE A 161 -15.53 3.75 -5.60
C PHE A 161 -17.04 3.93 -5.43
N LYS A 162 -17.53 5.17 -5.36
CA LYS A 162 -18.94 5.46 -5.19
C LYS A 162 -19.78 4.90 -6.34
N ARG A 163 -19.30 5.04 -7.58
CA ARG A 163 -20.02 4.62 -8.78
C ARG A 163 -20.04 3.10 -8.94
N TYR A 164 -18.89 2.45 -8.78
CA TYR A 164 -18.72 1.05 -9.16
C TYR A 164 -18.81 0.07 -7.99
N ILE A 165 -18.58 0.52 -6.76
CA ILE A 165 -18.53 -0.35 -5.58
C ILE A 165 -19.64 0.03 -4.61
N TYR A 166 -19.64 1.25 -4.07
CA TYR A 166 -20.57 1.65 -3.01
C TYR A 166 -22.03 1.53 -3.39
N LYS A 167 -22.43 2.07 -4.56
CA LYS A 167 -23.82 2.01 -5.03
C LYS A 167 -24.29 0.56 -5.26
N PRO A 168 -23.57 -0.29 -6.02
CA PRO A 168 -23.91 -1.70 -6.14
C PRO A 168 -23.96 -2.43 -4.79
N LEU A 169 -22.98 -2.18 -3.91
CA LEU A 169 -22.92 -2.80 -2.58
C LEU A 169 -24.15 -2.45 -1.74
N LEU A 170 -24.60 -1.19 -1.75
CA LEU A 170 -25.83 -0.78 -1.07
C LEU A 170 -27.05 -1.55 -1.59
N ILE A 171 -27.19 -1.69 -2.91
CA ILE A 171 -28.31 -2.40 -3.53
C ILE A 171 -28.27 -3.89 -3.14
N ILE A 172 -27.10 -4.51 -3.24
CA ILE A 172 -26.90 -5.92 -2.89
C ILE A 172 -27.21 -6.17 -1.41
N PHE A 173 -26.65 -5.35 -0.50
CA PHE A 173 -26.90 -5.49 0.94
C PHE A 173 -28.36 -5.23 1.29
N ALA A 174 -29.00 -4.23 0.68
CA ALA A 174 -30.42 -3.98 0.89
C ALA A 174 -31.27 -5.16 0.43
N GLY A 175 -30.97 -5.75 -0.74
CA GLY A 175 -31.67 -6.92 -1.26
C GLY A 175 -31.50 -8.16 -0.37
N ILE A 176 -30.27 -8.47 0.04
CA ILE A 176 -29.99 -9.59 0.95
C ILE A 176 -30.70 -9.39 2.29
N ASN A 177 -30.61 -8.19 2.89
CA ASN A 177 -31.24 -7.93 4.18
C ASN A 177 -32.77 -7.87 4.11
N LEU A 178 -33.34 -7.53 2.95
CA LEU A 178 -34.77 -7.66 2.70
C LEU A 178 -35.20 -9.13 2.71
N LEU A 179 -34.47 -10.02 2.02
CA LEU A 179 -34.74 -11.46 2.02
C LEU A 179 -34.63 -12.05 3.43
N VAL A 180 -33.58 -11.69 4.16
CA VAL A 180 -33.40 -12.09 5.56
C VAL A 180 -34.53 -11.55 6.44
N GLY A 181 -34.94 -10.30 6.23
CA GLY A 181 -36.07 -9.68 6.93
C GLY A 181 -37.38 -10.42 6.70
N ILE A 182 -37.68 -10.81 5.46
CA ILE A 182 -38.87 -11.60 5.12
C ILE A 182 -38.82 -12.97 5.79
N MET A 183 -37.66 -13.65 5.74
CA MET A 183 -37.47 -14.95 6.40
C MET A 183 -37.71 -14.85 7.91
N ASN A 184 -37.12 -13.84 8.57
CA ASN A 184 -37.30 -13.59 10.00
C ASN A 184 -38.76 -13.27 10.35
N MET A 185 -39.46 -12.53 9.48
CA MET A 185 -40.88 -12.26 9.64
C MET A 185 -41.71 -13.55 9.57
N ILE A 186 -41.44 -14.44 8.62
CA ILE A 186 -42.11 -15.74 8.48
C ILE A 186 -41.86 -16.59 9.73
N TRP A 187 -40.62 -16.71 10.18
CA TRP A 187 -40.28 -17.44 11.42
C TRP A 187 -41.02 -16.89 12.64
N PHE A 188 -41.07 -15.57 12.79
CA PHE A 188 -41.79 -14.93 13.89
C PHE A 188 -43.29 -15.24 13.87
N LEU A 189 -43.92 -15.27 12.68
CA LEU A 189 -45.34 -15.61 12.51
C LEU A 189 -45.65 -17.10 12.69
N ILE A 190 -44.66 -17.99 12.55
CA ILE A 190 -44.82 -19.43 12.82
C ILE A 190 -44.71 -19.73 14.32
N ILE A 191 -43.83 -19.00 15.02
CA ILE A 191 -43.55 -19.23 16.45
C ILE A 191 -44.59 -18.59 17.38
N VAL A 192 -45.22 -17.49 16.95
CA VAL A 192 -46.22 -16.69 17.71
C VAL A 192 -47.62 -17.00 17.22
#